data_AF-A0A183HML5-F1
#
_entry.id   AF-A0A183HML5-F1
#
_cell.length_a   1.000
_cell.length_b   1.000
_cell.length_c   1.000
_cell.angle_alpha   90.00
_cell.angle_beta   90.00
_cell.angle_gamma   90.00
#
_symmetry.space_group_name_H-M   'P 1'
#
loop_
_entity.id
_entity.type
_entity.pdbx_description
1 polymer ?
#
loop_
_entity_poly.entity_id
_entity_poly.type
_entity_poly.pdbx_seq_one_letter_code
_entity_poly.pdbx_strand_id
1 'polypeptide(L)'
;MPSDSSSMLVKLLGEAISEADICKVEAICYLLERIADYMTENDAITISQILEHCASLLSWHLTDDIYGASQLGKSLMNLLYSLSHLICTGTEADKQETVCMELSLAFINITDSTEEALKNLEKYVESRTTHLDIMDRVIQKCYDYFNDDQKPRRLRICALRCLGLSLAVHESDYVLKSLDSILTPRLKILQMLAEGCLPTSSQSTKSLEEECIFELDVLSSLIGTQKIQANSSVSESQLKEKNLSKRAVHIVLWQSMPLLLNLLRNFSSSEILVEKICDVLRSGLVAVQDDAEALLDSYCIVLDFIMLKHPVAACKLAKSVVLIYSSNNLNDLVVKLAIQVAS
;
A
#
# COMPACT_ATOMS: atom_id res chain seq x y z
N MET A 1 -6.23 28.33 -26.11
CA MET A 1 -5.78 29.20 -25.00
C MET A 1 -5.12 28.37 -23.90
N PRO A 2 -5.66 27.25 -23.39
CA PRO A 2 -4.93 26.36 -22.45
C PRO A 2 -3.76 25.59 -23.11
N SER A 3 -3.93 25.16 -24.36
CA SER A 3 -2.95 24.38 -25.16
C SER A 3 -1.61 25.11 -25.41
N ASP A 4 -1.65 26.43 -25.49
CA ASP A 4 -0.47 27.24 -25.85
C ASP A 4 0.43 27.44 -24.61
N SER A 5 -0.17 27.48 -23.42
CA SER A 5 0.55 27.58 -22.16
C SER A 5 1.19 26.25 -21.75
N SER A 6 0.51 25.12 -21.94
CA SER A 6 1.07 23.80 -21.65
C SER A 6 2.23 23.48 -22.60
N SER A 7 2.08 23.70 -23.90
CA SER A 7 3.16 23.51 -24.87
C SER A 7 4.37 24.40 -24.62
N MET A 8 4.17 25.64 -24.18
CA MET A 8 5.26 26.52 -23.73
C MET A 8 6.01 25.94 -22.52
N LEU A 9 5.29 25.44 -21.50
CA LEU A 9 5.92 24.84 -20.32
C LEU A 9 6.70 23.57 -20.66
N VAL A 10 6.17 22.71 -21.56
CA VAL A 10 6.89 21.52 -22.04
C VAL A 10 8.19 21.90 -22.75
N LYS A 11 8.14 22.92 -23.61
CA LYS A 11 9.36 23.41 -24.27
C LYS A 11 10.39 23.91 -23.26
N LEU A 12 9.97 24.72 -22.29
CA LEU A 12 10.84 25.21 -21.22
C LEU A 12 11.42 24.07 -20.37
N LEU A 13 10.63 23.01 -20.14
CA LEU A 13 11.10 21.81 -19.43
C LEU A 13 12.26 21.16 -20.19
N GLY A 14 12.11 20.96 -21.49
CA GLY A 14 13.18 20.40 -22.33
C GLY A 14 14.45 21.25 -22.35
N GLU A 15 14.30 22.59 -22.38
CA GLU A 15 15.42 23.53 -22.28
C GLU A 15 16.12 23.44 -20.91
N ALA A 16 15.36 23.48 -19.81
CA ALA A 16 15.89 23.39 -18.46
C ALA A 16 16.63 22.07 -18.19
N ILE A 17 16.12 20.96 -18.73
CA ILE A 17 16.80 19.66 -18.66
C ILE A 17 18.09 19.65 -19.48
N SER A 18 18.08 20.28 -20.67
CA SER A 18 19.29 20.38 -21.49
C SER A 18 20.38 21.23 -20.81
N GLU A 19 19.98 22.22 -20.03
CA GLU A 19 20.87 23.06 -19.21
C GLU A 19 21.31 22.40 -17.89
N ALA A 20 20.76 21.24 -17.54
CA ALA A 20 20.93 20.58 -16.24
C ALA A 20 20.58 21.48 -15.04
N ASP A 21 19.59 22.37 -15.20
CA ASP A 21 19.18 23.33 -14.16
C ASP A 21 18.06 22.76 -13.29
N ILE A 22 18.44 22.14 -12.16
CA ILE A 22 17.53 21.49 -11.21
C ILE A 22 16.41 22.44 -10.73
N CYS A 23 16.74 23.70 -10.43
CA CYS A 23 15.79 24.68 -9.90
C CYS A 23 14.75 25.06 -10.96
N LYS A 24 15.18 25.26 -12.21
CA LYS A 24 14.24 25.54 -13.31
C LYS A 24 13.34 24.35 -13.59
N VAL A 25 13.91 23.12 -13.64
CA VAL A 25 13.11 21.90 -13.85
C VAL A 25 12.05 21.77 -12.75
N GLU A 26 12.44 21.96 -11.48
CA GLU A 26 11.51 21.91 -10.36
C GLU A 26 10.37 22.91 -10.49
N ALA A 27 10.69 24.19 -10.78
CA ALA A 27 9.69 25.23 -10.91
C ALA A 27 8.71 24.95 -12.06
N ILE A 28 9.20 24.39 -13.17
CA ILE A 28 8.37 24.02 -14.31
C ILE A 28 7.48 22.82 -13.97
N CYS A 29 8.02 21.78 -13.30
CA CYS A 29 7.23 20.65 -12.80
C CYS A 29 6.12 21.12 -11.86
N TYR A 30 6.42 22.05 -10.95
CA TYR A 30 5.44 22.64 -10.05
C TYR A 30 4.33 23.39 -10.82
N LEU A 31 4.68 24.17 -11.85
CA LEU A 31 3.68 24.87 -12.66
C LEU A 31 2.81 23.90 -13.48
N LEU A 32 3.42 22.84 -14.03
CA LEU A 32 2.71 21.77 -14.73
C LEU A 32 1.74 21.05 -13.79
N GLU A 33 2.15 20.78 -12.54
CA GLU A 33 1.28 20.17 -11.51
C GLU A 33 0.00 21.00 -11.31
N ARG A 34 0.13 22.34 -11.23
CA ARG A 34 -1.02 23.25 -11.03
C ARG A 34 -2.02 23.24 -12.18
N ILE A 35 -1.60 22.83 -13.37
CA ILE A 35 -2.48 22.78 -14.54
C ILE A 35 -2.89 21.34 -14.93
N ALA A 36 -2.32 20.32 -14.28
CA ALA A 36 -2.57 18.91 -14.57
C ALA A 36 -4.05 18.55 -14.47
N ASP A 37 -4.78 19.11 -13.49
CA ASP A 37 -6.22 18.89 -13.30
C ASP A 37 -7.09 19.42 -14.45
N TYR A 38 -6.55 20.31 -15.29
CA TYR A 38 -7.24 20.83 -16.48
C TYR A 38 -6.87 20.07 -17.77
N MET A 39 -5.91 19.15 -17.71
CA MET A 39 -5.53 18.32 -18.84
C MET A 39 -6.54 17.19 -19.05
N THR A 40 -6.69 16.76 -20.30
CA THR A 40 -7.64 15.73 -20.72
C THR A 40 -6.96 14.70 -21.60
N GLU A 41 -7.70 13.68 -22.02
CA GLU A 41 -7.23 12.67 -22.98
C GLU A 41 -6.73 13.30 -24.30
N ASN A 42 -7.23 14.48 -24.68
CA ASN A 42 -6.76 15.20 -25.87
C ASN A 42 -5.33 15.72 -25.75
N ASP A 43 -4.82 15.86 -24.52
CA ASP A 43 -3.48 16.35 -24.22
C ASP A 43 -2.45 15.22 -24.13
N ALA A 44 -2.80 13.99 -24.56
CA ALA A 44 -1.93 12.82 -24.49
C ALA A 44 -0.55 13.02 -25.11
N ILE A 45 -0.45 13.78 -26.22
CA ILE A 45 0.84 14.10 -26.85
C ILE A 45 1.71 14.96 -25.92
N THR A 46 1.12 15.97 -25.29
CA THR A 46 1.80 16.85 -24.33
C THR A 46 2.26 16.08 -23.11
N ILE A 47 1.43 15.18 -22.58
CA ILE A 47 1.78 14.31 -21.45
C ILE A 47 2.95 13.39 -21.81
N SER A 48 2.92 12.78 -23.00
CA SER A 48 4.05 11.96 -23.50
C SER A 48 5.34 12.77 -23.55
N GLN A 49 5.31 14.01 -24.05
CA GLN A 49 6.49 14.87 -24.11
C GLN A 49 7.01 15.25 -22.71
N ILE A 50 6.12 15.53 -21.75
CA ILE A 50 6.51 15.76 -20.34
C ILE A 50 7.27 14.55 -19.81
N LEU A 51 6.74 13.34 -20.01
CA LEU A 51 7.36 12.11 -19.55
C LEU A 51 8.69 11.83 -20.24
N GLU A 52 8.79 12.03 -21.56
CA GLU A 52 10.03 11.89 -22.32
C GLU A 52 11.13 12.83 -21.79
N HIS A 53 10.78 14.09 -21.54
CA HIS A 53 11.69 15.05 -20.92
C HIS A 53 12.11 14.59 -19.53
N CYS A 54 11.15 14.30 -18.65
CA CYS A 54 11.41 13.87 -17.27
C CYS A 54 12.23 12.56 -17.20
N ALA A 55 12.07 11.63 -18.15
CA ALA A 55 12.87 10.40 -18.20
C ALA A 55 14.38 10.68 -18.27
N SER A 56 14.78 11.81 -18.84
CA SER A 56 16.19 12.23 -18.90
C SER A 56 16.81 12.42 -17.50
N LEU A 57 15.99 12.71 -16.48
CA LEU A 57 16.45 12.85 -15.09
C LEU A 57 17.01 11.55 -14.52
N LEU A 58 16.64 10.39 -15.08
CA LEU A 58 17.22 9.10 -14.67
C LEU A 58 18.74 9.04 -14.91
N SER A 59 19.25 9.80 -15.89
CA SER A 59 20.67 9.89 -16.19
C SER A 59 21.45 10.85 -15.27
N TRP A 60 20.75 11.65 -14.46
CA TRP A 60 21.40 12.67 -13.62
C TRP A 60 21.97 12.10 -12.32
N HIS A 61 21.67 10.84 -12.00
CA HIS A 61 22.14 10.15 -10.79
C HIS A 61 21.95 11.00 -9.52
N LEU A 62 20.74 11.54 -9.35
CA LEU A 62 20.42 12.43 -8.23
C LEU A 62 20.59 11.76 -6.87
N THR A 63 21.17 12.50 -5.94
CA THR A 63 21.52 12.07 -4.57
C THR A 63 21.22 13.18 -3.57
N ASP A 64 21.19 12.85 -2.27
CA ASP A 64 20.84 13.77 -1.18
C ASP A 64 21.74 15.00 -1.03
N ASP A 65 22.98 14.91 -1.49
CA ASP A 65 23.96 16.00 -1.45
C ASP A 65 23.76 17.05 -2.54
N ILE A 66 22.91 16.77 -3.54
CA ILE A 66 22.63 17.70 -4.62
C ILE A 66 21.57 18.70 -4.20
N TYR A 67 21.96 19.98 -4.20
CA TYR A 67 21.06 21.08 -3.87
C TYR A 67 19.81 21.11 -4.76
N GLY A 68 18.63 21.15 -4.13
CA GLY A 68 17.34 21.19 -4.82
C GLY A 68 16.78 19.83 -5.25
N ALA A 69 17.53 18.72 -5.11
CA ALA A 69 17.09 17.40 -5.52
C ALA A 69 15.80 16.94 -4.81
N SER A 70 15.69 17.19 -3.50
CA SER A 70 14.49 16.83 -2.72
C SER A 70 13.25 17.62 -3.18
N GLN A 71 13.41 18.91 -3.46
CA GLN A 71 12.31 19.77 -3.91
C GLN A 71 11.88 19.42 -5.34
N LEU A 72 12.85 19.14 -6.23
CA LEU A 72 12.58 18.57 -7.55
C LEU A 72 11.80 17.26 -7.44
N GLY A 73 12.23 16.36 -6.55
CA GLY A 73 11.57 15.09 -6.30
C GLY A 73 10.10 15.28 -5.91
N LYS A 74 9.81 16.16 -4.96
CA LYS A 74 8.43 16.46 -4.55
C LYS A 74 7.58 16.97 -5.73
N SER A 75 8.05 18.02 -6.41
CA SER A 75 7.29 18.64 -7.50
C SER A 75 7.08 17.68 -8.67
N LEU A 76 8.09 16.86 -9.01
CA LEU A 76 7.95 15.82 -10.03
C LEU A 76 6.97 14.73 -9.61
N MET A 77 7.10 14.17 -8.41
CA MET A 77 6.20 13.10 -7.95
C MET A 77 4.74 13.59 -7.85
N ASN A 78 4.51 14.82 -7.41
CA ASN A 78 3.17 15.40 -7.37
C ASN A 78 2.59 15.59 -8.78
N LEU A 79 3.39 16.08 -9.74
CA LEU A 79 2.97 16.19 -11.14
C LEU A 79 2.57 14.81 -11.71
N LEU A 80 3.44 13.80 -11.53
CA LEU A 80 3.17 12.44 -12.00
C LEU A 80 1.92 11.85 -11.33
N TYR A 81 1.71 12.13 -10.04
CA TYR A 81 0.53 11.68 -9.33
C TYR A 81 -0.74 12.33 -9.89
N SER A 82 -0.75 13.65 -10.11
CA SER A 82 -1.91 14.35 -10.69
C SER A 82 -2.25 13.86 -12.09
N LEU A 83 -1.23 13.54 -12.90
CA LEU A 83 -1.40 13.00 -14.25
C LEU A 83 -1.72 11.51 -14.30
N SER A 84 -1.68 10.78 -13.17
CA SER A 84 -1.77 9.31 -13.17
C SER A 84 -3.00 8.79 -13.89
N HIS A 85 -4.13 9.47 -13.73
CA HIS A 85 -5.40 9.05 -14.31
C HIS A 85 -5.44 9.12 -15.84
N LEU A 86 -4.63 10.00 -16.45
CA LEU A 86 -4.48 10.12 -17.91
C LEU A 86 -3.38 9.20 -18.44
N ILE A 87 -2.32 9.01 -17.64
CA ILE A 87 -1.21 8.11 -17.96
C ILE A 87 -1.69 6.65 -18.03
N CYS A 88 -2.55 6.23 -17.09
CA CYS A 88 -3.04 4.85 -17.01
C CYS A 88 -4.08 4.46 -18.08
N THR A 89 -4.59 5.39 -18.90
CA THR A 89 -5.75 5.13 -19.80
C THR A 89 -5.40 5.08 -21.29
N GLY A 90 -4.13 5.26 -21.67
CA GLY A 90 -3.69 5.32 -23.07
C GLY A 90 -3.15 3.99 -23.63
N THR A 91 -2.92 3.92 -24.95
CA THR A 91 -2.30 2.75 -25.61
C THR A 91 -0.84 2.54 -25.23
N GLU A 92 -0.17 3.60 -24.77
CA GLU A 92 1.23 3.58 -24.32
C GLU A 92 1.35 3.55 -22.78
N ALA A 93 0.25 3.27 -22.06
CA ALA A 93 0.19 3.30 -20.60
C ALA A 93 1.30 2.46 -19.96
N ASP A 94 1.53 1.22 -20.41
CA ASP A 94 2.58 0.35 -19.87
C ASP A 94 3.97 1.00 -19.92
N LYS A 95 4.32 1.68 -21.02
CA LYS A 95 5.62 2.36 -21.18
C LYS A 95 5.69 3.61 -20.31
N GLN A 96 4.62 4.40 -20.27
CA GLN A 96 4.57 5.64 -19.50
C GLN A 96 4.58 5.37 -17.99
N GLU A 97 3.82 4.38 -17.53
CA GLU A 97 3.83 3.89 -16.15
C GLU A 97 5.22 3.36 -15.77
N THR A 98 5.89 2.64 -16.68
CA THR A 98 7.27 2.18 -16.47
C THR A 98 8.20 3.35 -16.18
N VAL A 99 8.16 4.41 -16.99
CA VAL A 99 8.95 5.64 -16.76
C VAL A 99 8.63 6.28 -15.41
N CYS A 100 7.35 6.36 -15.05
CA CYS A 100 6.93 6.95 -13.77
C CYS A 100 7.43 6.14 -12.57
N MET A 101 7.38 4.81 -12.66
CA MET A 101 7.92 3.91 -11.63
C MET A 101 9.45 4.03 -11.54
N GLU A 102 10.15 4.10 -12.66
CA GLU A 102 11.61 4.31 -12.69
C GLU A 102 12.02 5.63 -12.03
N LEU A 103 11.34 6.72 -12.36
CA LEU A 103 11.57 8.02 -11.73
C LEU A 103 11.32 7.94 -10.23
N SER A 104 10.22 7.34 -9.81
CA SER A 104 9.91 7.20 -8.39
C SER A 104 10.97 6.37 -7.64
N LEU A 105 11.50 5.31 -8.25
CA LEU A 105 12.61 4.52 -7.69
C LEU A 105 13.94 5.28 -7.60
N ALA A 106 14.15 6.28 -8.46
CA ALA A 106 15.31 7.16 -8.38
C ALA A 106 15.23 8.10 -7.17
N PHE A 107 14.02 8.60 -6.84
CA PHE A 107 13.80 9.53 -5.73
C PHE A 107 13.50 8.87 -4.38
N ILE A 108 13.24 7.56 -4.31
CA ILE A 108 12.90 6.86 -3.05
C ILE A 108 13.97 7.04 -1.95
N ASN A 109 15.24 7.18 -2.33
CA ASN A 109 16.35 7.35 -1.39
C ASN A 109 16.70 8.82 -1.13
N ILE A 110 16.01 9.78 -1.77
CA ILE A 110 16.25 11.19 -1.56
C ILE A 110 15.40 11.69 -0.39
N THR A 111 16.07 12.05 0.70
CA THR A 111 15.51 12.59 1.94
C THR A 111 14.53 13.72 1.64
N ASP A 112 13.46 13.77 2.42
CA ASP A 112 12.30 14.65 2.26
C ASP A 112 11.44 14.44 1.02
N SER A 113 11.85 13.68 0.00
CA SER A 113 11.02 13.35 -1.19
C SER A 113 10.51 11.90 -1.23
N THR A 114 11.03 11.06 -0.33
CA THR A 114 10.71 9.63 -0.27
C THR A 114 9.22 9.35 -0.11
N GLU A 115 8.50 10.17 0.66
CA GLU A 115 7.07 9.94 0.89
C GLU A 115 6.26 10.11 -0.40
N GLU A 116 6.52 11.18 -1.15
CA GLU A 116 5.89 11.44 -2.44
C GLU A 116 6.27 10.37 -3.47
N ALA A 117 7.54 9.95 -3.49
CA ALA A 117 8.00 8.87 -4.36
C ALA A 117 7.27 7.54 -4.07
N LEU A 118 7.10 7.19 -2.79
CA LEU A 118 6.37 5.99 -2.40
C LEU A 118 4.87 6.09 -2.71
N LYS A 119 4.24 7.25 -2.48
CA LYS A 119 2.83 7.48 -2.86
C LYS A 119 2.61 7.36 -4.35
N ASN A 120 3.54 7.88 -5.14
CA ASN A 120 3.49 7.80 -6.59
C ASN A 120 3.65 6.35 -7.07
N LEU A 121 4.63 5.59 -6.52
CA LEU A 121 4.76 4.15 -6.77
C LEU A 121 3.48 3.40 -6.43
N GLU A 122 2.95 3.61 -5.21
CA GLU A 122 1.72 2.97 -4.72
C GLU A 122 0.58 3.20 -5.71
N LYS A 123 0.40 4.43 -6.20
CA LYS A 123 -0.64 4.79 -7.16
C LYS A 123 -0.55 4.00 -8.46
N TYR A 124 0.65 3.88 -9.03
CA TYR A 124 0.87 3.19 -10.30
C TYR A 124 0.79 1.68 -10.16
N VAL A 125 1.24 1.09 -9.05
CA VAL A 125 1.13 -0.37 -8.85
C VAL A 125 -0.29 -0.78 -8.45
N GLU A 126 -1.04 0.07 -7.75
CA GLU A 126 -2.42 -0.20 -7.34
C GLU A 126 -3.38 -0.36 -8.53
N SER A 127 -3.16 0.36 -9.63
CA SER A 127 -4.02 0.30 -10.83
C SER A 127 -3.72 -0.87 -11.77
N ARG A 128 -2.64 -1.63 -11.54
CA ARG A 128 -2.22 -2.71 -12.44
C ARG A 128 -3.02 -3.99 -12.24
N THR A 129 -3.37 -4.61 -13.36
CA THR A 129 -3.87 -5.99 -13.40
C THR A 129 -2.85 -6.97 -14.00
N THR A 130 -1.80 -6.47 -14.64
CA THR A 130 -0.77 -7.26 -15.30
C THR A 130 0.63 -6.80 -14.87
N HIS A 131 1.55 -7.77 -14.84
CA HIS A 131 2.94 -7.57 -14.46
C HIS A 131 3.72 -6.76 -15.52
N LEU A 132 4.62 -5.90 -15.07
CA LEU A 132 5.63 -5.18 -15.86
C LEU A 132 7.02 -5.49 -15.29
N ASP A 133 8.04 -5.62 -16.14
CA ASP A 133 9.41 -5.95 -15.71
C ASP A 133 9.98 -5.00 -14.65
N ILE A 134 9.57 -3.72 -14.66
CA ILE A 134 9.96 -2.73 -13.65
C ILE A 134 9.48 -3.10 -12.24
N MET A 135 8.39 -3.87 -12.12
CA MET A 135 7.81 -4.26 -10.83
C MET A 135 8.73 -5.19 -10.05
N ASP A 136 9.58 -6.00 -10.69
CA ASP A 136 10.60 -6.78 -10.00
C ASP A 136 11.61 -5.88 -9.29
N ARG A 137 11.99 -4.75 -9.93
CA ARG A 137 12.84 -3.74 -9.31
C ARG A 137 12.12 -3.00 -8.18
N VAL A 138 10.82 -2.74 -8.32
CA VAL A 138 9.99 -2.16 -7.25
C VAL A 138 9.94 -3.10 -6.05
N ILE A 139 9.69 -4.38 -6.26
CA ILE A 139 9.68 -5.43 -5.23
C ILE A 139 11.02 -5.42 -4.48
N GLN A 140 12.13 -5.53 -5.19
CA GLN A 140 13.46 -5.56 -4.58
C GLN A 140 13.76 -4.29 -3.77
N LYS A 141 13.60 -3.10 -4.38
CA LYS A 141 13.88 -1.81 -3.72
C LYS A 141 13.00 -1.57 -2.51
N CYS A 142 11.71 -1.91 -2.59
CA CYS A 142 10.78 -1.71 -1.48
C CYS A 142 11.01 -2.72 -0.36
N TYR A 143 11.39 -3.96 -0.68
CA TYR A 143 11.80 -4.95 0.31
C TYR A 143 13.06 -4.51 1.07
N ASP A 144 14.07 -4.02 0.35
CA ASP A 144 15.31 -3.50 0.97
C ASP A 144 15.01 -2.29 1.86
N TYR A 145 14.20 -1.35 1.38
CA TYR A 145 13.79 -0.17 2.16
C TYR A 145 12.98 -0.56 3.41
N PHE A 146 12.07 -1.53 3.28
CA PHE A 146 11.27 -2.03 4.40
C PHE A 146 12.13 -2.72 5.47
N ASN A 147 13.19 -3.42 5.08
CA ASN A 147 14.05 -4.13 6.05
C ASN A 147 15.15 -3.26 6.67
N ASP A 148 15.34 -2.02 6.21
CA ASP A 148 16.28 -1.09 6.80
C ASP A 148 15.72 -0.45 8.08
N ASP A 149 16.23 -0.87 9.24
CA ASP A 149 15.82 -0.36 10.54
C ASP A 149 16.24 1.10 10.81
N GLN A 150 17.09 1.70 9.97
CA GLN A 150 17.40 3.13 10.02
C GLN A 150 16.32 4.00 9.38
N LYS A 151 15.42 3.41 8.58
CA LYS A 151 14.36 4.15 7.90
C LYS A 151 13.16 4.41 8.83
N PRO A 152 12.48 5.55 8.67
CA PRO A 152 11.27 5.84 9.46
C PRO A 152 10.20 4.76 9.28
N ARG A 153 9.65 4.25 10.39
CA ARG A 153 8.62 3.19 10.41
C ARG A 153 7.46 3.47 9.45
N ARG A 154 6.95 4.71 9.44
CA ARG A 154 5.88 5.13 8.52
C ARG A 154 6.25 4.89 7.05
N LEU A 155 7.46 5.27 6.64
CA LEU A 155 7.92 5.10 5.25
C LEU A 155 8.20 3.63 4.92
N ARG A 156 8.68 2.85 5.90
CA ARG A 156 8.82 1.38 5.76
C ARG A 156 7.46 0.73 5.46
N ILE A 157 6.39 1.14 6.14
CA ILE A 157 5.02 0.68 5.85
C ILE A 157 4.56 1.12 4.45
N CYS A 158 4.88 2.34 4.02
CA CYS A 158 4.59 2.76 2.64
C CYS A 158 5.30 1.88 1.60
N ALA A 159 6.59 1.58 1.80
CA ALA A 159 7.33 0.66 0.93
C ALA A 159 6.73 -0.75 0.94
N LEU A 160 6.33 -1.26 2.11
CA LEU A 160 5.64 -2.55 2.23
C LEU A 160 4.34 -2.59 1.42
N ARG A 161 3.58 -1.48 1.36
CA ARG A 161 2.37 -1.42 0.54
C ARG A 161 2.68 -1.51 -0.95
N CYS A 162 3.69 -0.77 -1.44
CA CYS A 162 4.16 -0.90 -2.82
C CYS A 162 4.60 -2.33 -3.14
N LEU A 163 5.40 -2.94 -2.27
CA LEU A 163 5.84 -4.33 -2.37
C LEU A 163 4.64 -5.29 -2.45
N GLY A 164 3.68 -5.15 -1.54
CA GLY A 164 2.51 -6.03 -1.48
C GLY A 164 1.61 -5.92 -2.71
N LEU A 165 1.40 -4.70 -3.22
CA LEU A 165 0.63 -4.46 -4.45
C LEU A 165 1.38 -4.99 -5.69
N SER A 166 2.70 -4.82 -5.75
CA SER A 166 3.49 -5.38 -6.85
C SER A 166 3.50 -6.91 -6.84
N LEU A 167 3.53 -7.54 -5.67
CA LEU A 167 3.41 -9.00 -5.55
C LEU A 167 2.04 -9.50 -6.01
N ALA A 168 0.96 -8.74 -5.80
CA ALA A 168 -0.40 -9.20 -6.07
C ALA A 168 -0.69 -9.56 -7.54
N VAL A 169 0.14 -9.11 -8.49
CA VAL A 169 0.02 -9.43 -9.92
C VAL A 169 0.88 -10.62 -10.37
N HIS A 170 1.66 -11.24 -9.47
CA HIS A 170 2.48 -12.42 -9.79
C HIS A 170 1.73 -13.74 -9.59
N GLU A 171 2.32 -14.82 -10.13
CA GLU A 171 1.85 -16.18 -9.90
C GLU A 171 1.82 -16.55 -8.41
N SER A 172 0.78 -17.27 -8.01
CA SER A 172 0.45 -17.48 -6.60
C SER A 172 1.53 -18.21 -5.79
N ASP A 173 2.28 -19.13 -6.41
CA ASP A 173 3.38 -19.83 -5.74
C ASP A 173 4.54 -18.89 -5.38
N TYR A 174 4.81 -17.92 -6.25
CA TYR A 174 5.80 -16.88 -5.98
C TYR A 174 5.30 -15.94 -4.88
N VAL A 175 4.03 -15.51 -4.96
CA VAL A 175 3.40 -14.66 -3.95
C VAL A 175 3.44 -15.31 -2.57
N LEU A 176 3.04 -16.57 -2.45
CA LEU A 176 3.05 -17.29 -1.17
C LEU A 176 4.45 -17.39 -0.57
N LYS A 177 5.47 -17.70 -1.37
CA LYS A 177 6.87 -17.77 -0.89
C LYS A 177 7.39 -16.40 -0.44
N SER A 178 7.08 -15.35 -1.20
CA SER A 178 7.47 -13.98 -0.86
C SER A 178 6.73 -13.46 0.37
N LEU A 179 5.44 -13.77 0.52
CA LEU A 179 4.69 -13.43 1.73
C LEU A 179 5.21 -14.18 2.94
N ASP A 180 5.54 -15.47 2.81
CA ASP A 180 6.08 -16.27 3.92
C ASP A 180 7.42 -15.72 4.42
N SER A 181 8.32 -15.31 3.51
CA SER A 181 9.61 -14.72 3.88
C SER A 181 9.46 -13.39 4.62
N ILE A 182 8.44 -12.60 4.28
CA ILE A 182 8.11 -11.33 4.95
C ILE A 182 7.42 -11.58 6.29
N LEU A 183 6.44 -12.49 6.34
CA LEU A 183 5.53 -12.67 7.48
C LEU A 183 6.10 -13.53 8.59
N THR A 184 6.83 -14.61 8.26
CA THR A 184 7.35 -15.54 9.26
C THR A 184 8.19 -14.85 10.34
N PRO A 185 9.14 -13.94 10.01
CA PRO A 185 9.89 -13.19 11.02
C PRO A 185 8.98 -12.31 11.90
N ARG A 186 7.95 -11.70 11.32
CA ARG A 186 7.04 -10.75 11.97
C ARG A 186 6.10 -11.44 12.94
N LEU A 187 5.53 -12.59 12.54
CA LEU A 187 4.73 -13.44 13.42
C LEU A 187 5.54 -13.96 14.61
N LYS A 188 6.82 -14.29 14.41
CA LYS A 188 7.73 -14.67 15.51
C LYS A 188 7.96 -13.51 16.48
N ILE A 189 8.16 -12.30 15.98
CA ILE A 189 8.29 -11.10 16.83
C ILE A 189 7.02 -10.89 17.64
N LEU A 190 5.84 -10.87 17.00
CA LEU A 190 4.56 -10.72 17.68
C LEU A 190 4.30 -11.83 18.72
N GLN A 191 4.73 -13.06 18.46
CA GLN A 191 4.66 -14.14 19.43
C GLN A 191 5.54 -13.87 20.65
N MET A 192 6.80 -13.46 20.45
CA MET A 192 7.68 -13.08 21.56
C MET A 192 7.10 -11.91 22.37
N LEU A 193 6.53 -10.91 21.70
CA LEU A 193 5.87 -9.77 22.36
C LEU A 193 4.64 -10.21 23.17
N ALA A 194 3.84 -11.14 22.64
CA ALA A 194 2.71 -11.72 23.36
C ALA A 194 3.15 -12.48 24.62
N GLU A 195 4.34 -13.10 24.57
CA GLU A 195 4.98 -13.79 25.71
C GLU A 195 5.71 -12.83 26.67
N GLY A 196 5.74 -11.51 26.37
CA GLY A 196 6.37 -10.48 27.20
C GLY A 196 7.89 -10.32 26.97
N CYS A 197 8.42 -10.89 25.90
CA CYS A 197 9.85 -10.85 25.55
C CYS A 197 10.13 -9.84 24.43
N LEU A 198 11.14 -8.96 24.62
CA LEU A 198 11.67 -8.10 23.55
C LEU A 198 12.89 -8.74 22.88
N PRO A 199 13.10 -8.50 21.57
CA PRO A 199 14.38 -8.80 20.90
C PRO A 199 15.55 -7.94 21.40
N THR A 200 15.30 -6.78 22.02
CA THR A 200 16.32 -5.79 22.42
C THR A 200 16.27 -5.44 23.91
N SER A 201 17.42 -5.08 24.46
CA SER A 201 17.75 -5.04 25.90
C SER A 201 17.13 -3.90 26.72
N SER A 202 16.27 -3.06 26.15
CA SER A 202 15.59 -1.97 26.87
C SER A 202 14.18 -2.40 27.30
N GLN A 203 14.06 -2.87 28.54
CA GLN A 203 12.81 -3.35 29.14
C GLN A 203 11.94 -2.20 29.63
N SER A 204 11.14 -1.60 28.75
CA SER A 204 10.00 -0.79 29.16
C SER A 204 8.71 -1.32 28.52
N THR A 205 7.59 -1.23 29.22
CA THR A 205 6.27 -1.57 28.66
C THR A 205 5.94 -0.72 27.43
N LYS A 206 6.40 0.53 27.40
CA LYS A 206 6.18 1.44 26.27
C LYS A 206 6.90 0.98 24.99
N SER A 207 8.14 0.51 25.09
CA SER A 207 8.89 0.00 23.94
C SER A 207 8.30 -1.31 23.40
N LEU A 208 7.73 -2.15 24.27
CA LEU A 208 6.95 -3.34 23.88
C LEU A 208 5.70 -2.97 23.06
N GLU A 209 4.91 -2.01 23.54
CA GLU A 209 3.69 -1.57 22.86
C GLU A 209 4.01 -0.92 21.51
N GLU A 210 5.03 -0.07 21.43
CA GLU A 210 5.46 0.57 20.18
C GLU A 210 5.91 -0.45 19.12
N GLU A 211 6.63 -1.51 19.52
CA GLU A 211 7.01 -2.60 18.62
C GLU A 211 5.80 -3.39 18.16
N CYS A 212 4.89 -3.72 19.07
CA CYS A 212 3.66 -4.45 18.73
C CYS A 212 2.78 -3.65 17.76
N ILE A 213 2.64 -2.34 17.96
CA ILE A 213 1.90 -1.46 17.04
C ILE A 213 2.51 -1.51 15.64
N PHE A 214 3.83 -1.40 15.53
CA PHE A 214 4.50 -1.45 14.23
C PHE A 214 4.28 -2.78 13.51
N GLU A 215 4.43 -3.89 14.21
CA GLU A 215 4.25 -5.23 13.64
C GLU A 215 2.78 -5.51 13.26
N LEU A 216 1.81 -4.98 14.01
CA LEU A 216 0.40 -5.02 13.63
C LEU A 216 0.10 -4.15 12.39
N ASP A 217 0.75 -2.99 12.28
CA ASP A 217 0.64 -2.13 11.08
C ASP A 217 1.24 -2.81 9.84
N VAL A 218 2.33 -3.58 9.99
CA VAL A 218 2.91 -4.43 8.94
C VAL A 218 1.89 -5.45 8.47
N LEU A 219 1.31 -6.23 9.40
CA LEU A 219 0.30 -7.24 9.07
C LEU A 219 -0.91 -6.64 8.37
N SER A 220 -1.48 -5.58 8.94
CA SER A 220 -2.68 -4.93 8.40
C SER A 220 -2.43 -4.40 6.98
N SER A 221 -1.28 -3.75 6.77
CA SER A 221 -0.92 -3.19 5.47
C SER A 221 -0.71 -4.26 4.41
N LEU A 222 0.05 -5.32 4.73
CA LEU A 222 0.34 -6.39 3.77
C LEU A 222 -0.91 -7.19 3.40
N ILE A 223 -1.78 -7.49 4.38
CA ILE A 223 -3.07 -8.12 4.12
C ILE A 223 -3.94 -7.21 3.24
N GLY A 224 -3.94 -5.90 3.54
CA GLY A 224 -4.71 -4.91 2.82
C GLY A 224 -4.30 -4.71 1.35
N THR A 225 -3.08 -5.08 0.97
CA THR A 225 -2.59 -4.94 -0.41
C THR A 225 -2.92 -6.16 -1.29
N GLN A 226 -3.28 -7.31 -0.69
CA GLN A 226 -3.65 -8.51 -1.43
C GLN A 226 -5.12 -8.51 -1.89
N LYS A 227 -5.75 -7.33 -1.95
CA LYS A 227 -7.17 -7.21 -2.34
C LYS A 227 -7.36 -7.60 -3.80
N ILE A 228 -8.42 -8.36 -4.04
CA ILE A 228 -8.88 -8.69 -5.39
C ILE A 228 -9.44 -7.42 -6.03
N GLN A 229 -8.82 -6.95 -7.11
CA GLN A 229 -9.38 -5.86 -7.91
C GLN A 229 -10.69 -6.33 -8.56
N ALA A 230 -11.77 -5.59 -8.30
CA ALA A 230 -13.14 -5.94 -8.69
C ALA A 230 -13.46 -5.71 -10.18
N ASN A 231 -12.52 -5.19 -10.98
CA ASN A 231 -12.83 -4.65 -12.31
C ASN A 231 -12.08 -5.37 -13.45
N SER A 232 -12.66 -6.45 -13.96
CA SER A 232 -12.63 -6.80 -15.40
C SER A 232 -13.44 -8.07 -15.64
N SER A 233 -14.16 -8.10 -16.76
CA SER A 233 -14.89 -9.26 -17.29
C SER A 233 -14.06 -10.54 -17.16
N VAL A 234 -14.58 -11.47 -16.37
CA VAL A 234 -13.82 -12.61 -15.87
C VAL A 234 -13.56 -13.63 -16.98
N SER A 235 -12.29 -13.82 -17.33
CA SER A 235 -11.84 -15.00 -18.07
C SER A 235 -11.59 -16.18 -17.10
N GLU A 236 -11.70 -17.43 -17.59
CA GLU A 236 -11.51 -18.64 -16.78
C GLU A 236 -10.12 -18.76 -16.14
N SER A 237 -9.09 -18.14 -16.71
CA SER A 237 -7.74 -18.07 -16.12
C SER A 237 -7.69 -17.14 -14.90
N GLN A 238 -8.35 -15.98 -14.98
CA GLN A 238 -8.44 -15.02 -13.86
C GLN A 238 -9.25 -15.56 -12.67
N LEU A 239 -10.19 -16.49 -12.90
CA LEU A 239 -10.90 -17.20 -11.81
C LEU A 239 -9.98 -18.08 -10.97
N LYS A 240 -9.04 -18.78 -11.61
CA LYS A 240 -8.09 -19.66 -10.91
C LYS A 240 -7.09 -18.87 -10.08
N GLU A 241 -6.58 -17.75 -10.61
CA GLU A 241 -5.70 -16.83 -9.88
C GLU A 241 -6.42 -16.11 -8.74
N LYS A 242 -7.68 -15.66 -8.96
CA LYS A 242 -8.53 -15.10 -7.89
C LYS A 242 -8.71 -16.07 -6.72
N ASN A 243 -8.90 -17.36 -6.99
CA ASN A 243 -9.06 -18.37 -5.95
C ASN A 243 -7.76 -18.65 -5.16
N LEU A 244 -6.58 -18.36 -5.73
CA LEU A 244 -5.29 -18.62 -5.08
C LEU A 244 -4.76 -17.40 -4.30
N SER A 245 -4.99 -16.17 -4.78
CA SER A 245 -4.73 -14.95 -3.98
C SER A 245 -5.61 -14.91 -2.71
N LYS A 246 -6.90 -15.30 -2.84
CA LYS A 246 -7.79 -15.57 -1.68
C LYS A 246 -7.16 -16.55 -0.69
N ARG A 247 -6.53 -17.61 -1.21
CA ARG A 247 -5.88 -18.65 -0.40
C ARG A 247 -4.67 -18.11 0.37
N ALA A 248 -3.88 -17.19 -0.21
CA ALA A 248 -2.73 -16.59 0.47
C ALA A 248 -3.15 -15.75 1.67
N VAL A 249 -4.09 -14.82 1.48
CA VAL A 249 -4.62 -13.99 2.57
C VAL A 249 -5.31 -14.86 3.63
N HIS A 250 -6.11 -15.83 3.20
CA HIS A 250 -6.80 -16.73 4.11
C HIS A 250 -5.80 -17.53 4.97
N ILE A 251 -4.71 -18.04 4.39
CA ILE A 251 -3.66 -18.75 5.14
C ILE A 251 -3.01 -17.82 6.17
N VAL A 252 -2.63 -16.61 5.77
CA VAL A 252 -1.97 -15.63 6.65
C VAL A 252 -2.88 -15.23 7.80
N LEU A 253 -4.15 -14.93 7.52
CA LEU A 253 -5.13 -14.54 8.52
C LEU A 253 -5.46 -15.69 9.47
N TRP A 254 -5.61 -16.91 8.94
CA TRP A 254 -5.85 -18.11 9.75
C TRP A 254 -4.68 -18.41 10.68
N GLN A 255 -3.45 -18.31 10.20
CA GLN A 255 -2.24 -18.53 11.00
C GLN A 255 -2.03 -17.45 12.06
N SER A 256 -2.39 -16.20 11.77
CA SER A 256 -2.26 -15.09 12.71
C SER A 256 -3.40 -15.01 13.73
N MET A 257 -4.56 -15.61 13.48
CA MET A 257 -5.73 -15.51 14.38
C MET A 257 -5.45 -15.91 15.84
N PRO A 258 -4.86 -17.08 16.13
CA PRO A 258 -4.58 -17.47 17.51
C PRO A 258 -3.67 -16.47 18.23
N LEU A 259 -2.70 -15.91 17.49
CA LEU A 259 -1.77 -14.93 18.01
C LEU A 259 -2.46 -13.59 18.29
N LEU A 260 -3.32 -13.12 17.37
CA LEU A 260 -4.09 -11.90 17.55
C LEU A 260 -5.04 -12.00 18.74
N LEU A 261 -5.71 -13.14 18.94
CA LEU A 261 -6.52 -13.40 20.13
C LEU A 261 -5.69 -13.38 21.42
N ASN A 262 -4.48 -13.95 21.40
CA ASN A 262 -3.58 -13.93 22.55
C ASN A 262 -3.12 -12.50 22.89
N LEU A 263 -2.71 -11.72 21.88
CA LEU A 263 -2.37 -10.30 22.04
C LEU A 263 -3.54 -9.51 22.61
N LEU A 264 -4.74 -9.75 22.11
CA LEU A 264 -5.94 -9.04 22.55
C LEU A 264 -6.28 -9.35 24.02
N ARG A 265 -6.01 -10.58 24.49
CA ARG A 265 -6.11 -10.95 25.91
C ARG A 265 -5.05 -10.24 26.76
N ASN A 266 -3.80 -10.24 26.31
CA ASN A 266 -2.66 -9.71 27.08
C ASN A 266 -2.65 -8.18 27.13
N PHE A 267 -3.14 -7.52 26.07
CA PHE A 267 -3.17 -6.06 25.93
C PHE A 267 -4.58 -5.48 26.02
N SER A 268 -5.52 -6.19 26.66
CA SER A 268 -6.91 -5.77 26.74
C SER A 268 -7.13 -4.41 27.42
N SER A 269 -6.14 -3.85 28.14
CA SER A 269 -6.20 -2.52 28.73
C SER A 269 -5.78 -1.39 27.80
N SER A 270 -5.07 -1.70 26.70
CA SER A 270 -4.55 -0.70 25.76
C SER A 270 -5.55 -0.49 24.62
N GLU A 271 -6.20 0.67 24.61
CA GLU A 271 -7.15 1.04 23.54
C GLU A 271 -6.48 1.05 22.17
N ILE A 272 -5.25 1.57 22.09
CA ILE A 272 -4.48 1.67 20.85
C ILE A 272 -4.19 0.28 20.27
N LEU A 273 -3.71 -0.65 21.10
CA LEU A 273 -3.40 -2.01 20.62
C LEU A 273 -4.65 -2.78 20.22
N VAL A 274 -5.75 -2.64 20.97
CA VAL A 274 -7.03 -3.26 20.59
C VAL A 274 -7.52 -2.71 19.26
N GLU A 275 -7.42 -1.40 19.03
CA GLU A 275 -7.76 -0.79 17.74
C GLU A 275 -6.87 -1.33 16.61
N LYS A 276 -5.55 -1.45 16.83
CA LYS A 276 -4.63 -2.01 15.83
C LYS A 276 -4.88 -3.49 15.51
N ILE A 277 -5.23 -4.31 16.49
CA ILE A 277 -5.65 -5.69 16.24
C ILE A 277 -6.95 -5.72 15.42
N CYS A 278 -7.91 -4.85 15.74
CA CYS A 278 -9.12 -4.70 14.95
C CYS A 278 -8.82 -4.22 13.51
N ASP A 279 -7.81 -3.38 13.30
CA ASP A 279 -7.39 -2.95 11.96
C ASP A 279 -6.90 -4.13 11.12
N VAL A 280 -6.07 -5.02 11.70
CA VAL A 280 -5.63 -6.25 11.04
C VAL A 280 -6.82 -7.12 10.64
N LEU A 281 -7.78 -7.31 11.54
CA LEU A 281 -8.99 -8.09 11.29
C LEU A 281 -9.85 -7.45 10.19
N ARG A 282 -10.06 -6.13 10.23
CA ARG A 282 -10.83 -5.43 9.19
C ARG A 282 -10.14 -5.57 7.82
N SER A 283 -8.82 -5.41 7.74
CA SER A 283 -8.06 -5.62 6.51
C SER A 283 -8.21 -7.05 6.00
N GLY A 284 -8.12 -8.04 6.89
CA GLY A 284 -8.31 -9.46 6.56
C GLY A 284 -9.69 -9.75 5.99
N LEU A 285 -10.73 -9.25 6.63
CA LEU A 285 -12.11 -9.45 6.20
C LEU A 285 -12.34 -8.85 4.79
N VAL A 286 -11.86 -7.62 4.56
CA VAL A 286 -11.99 -6.94 3.25
C VAL A 286 -11.24 -7.68 2.14
N ALA A 287 -10.14 -8.34 2.46
CA ALA A 287 -9.34 -9.07 1.48
C ALA A 287 -9.90 -10.47 1.16
N VAL A 288 -10.56 -11.14 2.12
CA VAL A 288 -11.11 -12.50 1.94
C VAL A 288 -12.50 -12.49 1.27
N GLN A 289 -13.30 -11.43 1.44
CA GLN A 289 -14.64 -11.25 0.84
C GLN A 289 -15.54 -12.51 0.87
N ASP A 290 -15.56 -13.27 -0.22
CA ASP A 290 -16.46 -14.41 -0.44
C ASP A 290 -16.21 -15.61 0.49
N ASP A 291 -14.97 -15.80 0.97
CA ASP A 291 -14.61 -16.93 1.85
C ASP A 291 -14.65 -16.55 3.34
N ALA A 292 -15.23 -15.37 3.66
CA ALA A 292 -15.24 -14.86 5.03
C ALA A 292 -15.93 -15.82 6.01
N GLU A 293 -16.96 -16.57 5.57
CA GLU A 293 -17.76 -17.51 6.38
C GLU A 293 -16.95 -18.45 7.26
N ALA A 294 -15.80 -18.94 6.78
CA ALA A 294 -14.93 -19.83 7.55
C ALA A 294 -14.34 -19.16 8.82
N LEU A 295 -14.32 -17.83 8.87
CA LEU A 295 -13.74 -17.05 9.95
C LEU A 295 -14.80 -16.42 10.86
N LEU A 296 -16.09 -16.46 10.51
CA LEU A 296 -17.14 -15.73 11.22
C LEU A 296 -17.12 -15.98 12.73
N ASP A 297 -17.03 -17.24 13.15
CA ASP A 297 -17.01 -17.61 14.57
C ASP A 297 -15.84 -16.95 15.31
N SER A 298 -14.68 -16.85 14.67
CA SER A 298 -13.50 -16.18 15.25
C SER A 298 -13.74 -14.68 15.42
N TYR A 299 -14.42 -14.03 14.47
CA TYR A 299 -14.77 -12.61 14.57
C TYR A 299 -15.82 -12.36 15.67
N CYS A 300 -16.81 -13.24 15.81
CA CYS A 300 -17.79 -13.15 16.91
C CYS A 300 -17.09 -13.26 18.27
N ILE A 301 -16.17 -14.21 18.45
CA ILE A 301 -15.38 -14.36 19.69
C ILE A 301 -14.60 -13.07 19.99
N VAL A 302 -13.99 -12.44 18.98
CA VAL A 302 -13.29 -11.17 19.17
C VAL A 302 -14.28 -10.08 19.60
N LEU A 303 -15.40 -9.93 18.89
CA LEU A 303 -16.42 -8.92 19.18
C LEU A 303 -16.93 -9.05 20.61
N ASP A 304 -17.31 -10.25 21.05
CA ASP A 304 -17.79 -10.52 22.40
C ASP A 304 -16.75 -10.10 23.46
N PHE A 305 -15.47 -10.36 23.18
CA PHE A 305 -14.39 -10.00 24.10
C PHE A 305 -14.19 -8.48 24.22
N ILE A 306 -14.30 -7.73 23.12
CA ILE A 306 -14.01 -6.29 23.12
C ILE A 306 -15.24 -5.40 23.34
N MET A 307 -16.46 -5.90 23.10
CA MET A 307 -17.67 -5.08 23.03
C MET A 307 -17.91 -4.22 24.28
N LEU A 308 -17.67 -4.78 25.47
CA LEU A 308 -17.91 -4.07 26.73
C LEU A 308 -16.77 -3.12 27.12
N LYS A 309 -15.52 -3.46 26.77
CA LYS A 309 -14.32 -2.73 27.22
C LYS A 309 -13.85 -1.68 26.21
N HIS A 310 -14.06 -1.95 24.92
CA HIS A 310 -13.62 -1.13 23.78
C HIS A 310 -14.74 -0.98 22.74
N PRO A 311 -15.87 -0.35 23.11
CA PRO A 311 -17.07 -0.32 22.26
C PRO A 311 -16.84 0.35 20.90
N VAL A 312 -15.96 1.35 20.82
CA VAL A 312 -15.65 2.04 19.54
C VAL A 312 -14.97 1.10 18.55
N ALA A 313 -13.95 0.35 19.00
CA ALA A 313 -13.25 -0.63 18.18
C ALA A 313 -14.19 -1.79 17.77
N ALA A 314 -14.99 -2.27 18.73
CA ALA A 314 -16.01 -3.30 18.49
C ALA A 314 -17.01 -2.88 17.40
N CYS A 315 -17.57 -1.68 17.51
CA CYS A 315 -18.52 -1.17 16.52
C CYS A 315 -17.90 -1.03 15.13
N LYS A 316 -16.65 -0.56 15.02
CA LYS A 316 -15.93 -0.47 13.74
C LYS A 316 -15.74 -1.85 13.10
N LEU A 317 -15.33 -2.84 13.89
CA LEU A 317 -15.14 -4.22 13.42
C LEU A 317 -16.48 -4.86 13.02
N ALA A 318 -17.49 -4.75 13.87
CA ALA A 318 -18.83 -5.28 13.61
C ALA A 318 -19.45 -4.68 12.34
N LYS A 319 -19.26 -3.37 12.10
CA LYS A 319 -19.69 -2.73 10.85
C LYS A 319 -19.04 -3.38 9.63
N SER A 320 -17.74 -3.64 9.66
CA SER A 320 -17.05 -4.33 8.56
C SER A 320 -17.56 -5.75 8.35
N VAL A 321 -17.79 -6.51 9.43
CA VAL A 321 -18.41 -7.85 9.41
C VAL A 321 -19.77 -7.75 8.71
N VAL A 322 -20.70 -6.97 9.25
CA VAL A 322 -22.05 -6.86 8.69
C VAL A 322 -22.00 -6.48 7.21
N LEU A 323 -21.17 -5.51 6.80
CA LEU A 323 -21.10 -5.10 5.39
C LEU A 323 -20.65 -6.24 4.46
N ILE A 324 -19.62 -7.01 4.82
CA ILE A 324 -19.04 -8.04 3.94
C ILE A 324 -19.90 -9.31 3.91
N TYR A 325 -20.58 -9.63 5.00
CA TYR A 325 -21.47 -10.78 5.04
C TYR A 325 -22.88 -10.47 4.54
N SER A 326 -23.36 -9.23 4.70
CA SER A 326 -24.66 -8.82 4.16
C SER A 326 -24.70 -8.80 2.63
N SER A 327 -23.56 -8.59 1.97
CA SER A 327 -23.44 -8.77 0.52
C SER A 327 -23.56 -10.23 0.08
N ASN A 328 -23.32 -11.19 0.98
CA ASN A 328 -23.23 -12.62 0.64
C ASN A 328 -24.46 -13.44 1.09
N ASN A 329 -25.13 -13.11 2.20
CA ASN A 329 -26.45 -13.65 2.59
C ASN A 329 -27.01 -12.95 3.85
N LEU A 330 -27.89 -11.95 3.66
CA LEU A 330 -28.42 -11.07 4.72
C LEU A 330 -29.21 -11.77 5.84
N ASN A 331 -29.90 -12.88 5.56
CA ASN A 331 -30.89 -13.43 6.49
C ASN A 331 -30.32 -14.33 7.60
N ASP A 332 -29.23 -15.06 7.36
CA ASP A 332 -28.67 -15.98 8.37
C ASP A 332 -27.72 -15.26 9.35
N LEU A 333 -26.96 -14.27 8.84
CA LEU A 333 -25.98 -13.53 9.63
C LEU A 333 -26.60 -12.56 10.63
N VAL A 334 -27.64 -11.81 10.21
CA VAL A 334 -28.34 -10.87 11.10
C VAL A 334 -28.99 -11.63 12.26
N VAL A 335 -29.49 -12.84 12.00
CA VAL A 335 -30.05 -13.71 13.03
C VAL A 335 -28.96 -14.22 13.99
N LYS A 336 -27.81 -14.68 13.49
CA LYS A 336 -26.70 -15.14 14.36
C LYS A 336 -26.11 -14.02 15.24
N LEU A 337 -25.88 -12.84 14.66
CA LEU A 337 -25.38 -11.68 15.40
C LEU A 337 -26.41 -11.14 16.39
N ALA A 338 -27.70 -11.10 16.03
CA ALA A 338 -28.76 -10.67 16.95
C ALA A 338 -28.96 -11.64 18.13
N ILE A 339 -28.78 -12.95 17.91
CA ILE A 339 -28.86 -13.95 18.97
C ILE A 339 -27.70 -13.81 19.97
N GLN A 340 -26.48 -13.51 19.52
CA GLN A 340 -25.32 -13.33 20.38
C GLN A 340 -25.29 -11.96 21.11
N VAL A 341 -25.78 -10.88 20.49
CA VAL A 341 -25.86 -9.57 21.15
C VAL A 341 -26.97 -9.53 22.22
N ALA A 342 -27.95 -10.43 22.15
CA ALA A 342 -29.04 -10.55 23.11
C ALA A 342 -28.75 -11.51 24.28
N SER A 343 -27.62 -12.23 24.28
CA SER A 343 -27.21 -13.19 25.33
C SER A 343 -26.15 -12.62 26.26
#